data_AF-A0A917RFR6-F1
#
_entry.id   AF-A0A917RFR6-F1
#
_cell.length_a   1.000
_cell.length_b   1.000
_cell.length_c   1.000
_cell.angle_alpha   90.00
_cell.angle_beta   90.00
_cell.angle_gamma   90.00
#
_symmetry.space_group_name_H-M   'P 1'
#
loop_
_entity.id
_entity.type
_entity.pdbx_description
1 polymer ?
#
loop_
_entity_poly.entity_id
_entity_poly.type
_entity_poly.pdbx_seq_one_letter_code
_entity_poly.pdbx_strand_id
1 'polypeptide(L)'
;MARNRRGNRVKEQRQLYPLSGRVKGQCGGRYTGVRCKDPSGRVYRCSGKTEKYAKAPICSCSRIHADSLEQRIWMEVCTLLGDRDRLCALAEDWAGLASGGKINFEQRIAELDRQIEAQDAAIAAVMVVAAKQENPANAIEKAARTLNEEREQLVKMKSEVLAWQVEAEEASQRIQDLEALAQLARDRLHNMPPEQQREVLDLMDVRVMVTGPVPKVRKADCSLTRWFRQRGRPVPVLTDKEWAKIEPVLTAARKRQRKDCLSDREVMEAILHKARTGHPWPSTGYQSRYQRWAASGLWEEIMDLLADAEGTPVPPAGALPPLRVEGRVDPRLLVGVGSTPHSTVATSKGISDSDAYPFSPWTVSAFGCTGTMRLP
;
A
#
# COMPACT_ATOMS: atom_id res chain seq x y z
N MET A 1 38.86 -48.13 5.83
CA MET A 1 38.50 -46.92 5.05
C MET A 1 37.01 -46.66 5.21
N ALA A 2 36.62 -45.58 5.88
CA ALA A 2 35.23 -45.11 5.90
C ALA A 2 35.24 -43.59 5.94
N ARG A 3 35.03 -42.96 4.78
CA ARG A 3 35.01 -41.50 4.62
C ARG A 3 33.66 -40.97 5.10
N ASN A 4 33.68 -40.21 6.19
CA ASN A 4 32.56 -39.42 6.67
C ASN A 4 32.17 -38.37 5.61
N ARG A 5 31.07 -38.60 4.88
CA ARG A 5 30.39 -37.57 4.09
C ARG A 5 29.68 -36.61 5.05
N ARG A 6 30.37 -35.55 5.47
CA ARG A 6 29.71 -34.39 6.09
C ARG A 6 28.91 -33.69 5.00
N GLY A 7 27.59 -33.91 5.03
CA GLY A 7 26.63 -33.19 4.20
C GLY A 7 26.85 -31.68 4.35
N ASN A 8 26.96 -31.02 3.20
CA ASN A 8 27.08 -29.58 3.08
C ASN A 8 25.86 -28.93 3.73
N ARG A 9 26.00 -28.40 4.96
CA ARG A 9 24.98 -27.54 5.57
C ARG A 9 24.93 -26.28 4.73
N VAL A 10 23.94 -26.19 3.83
CA VAL A 10 23.53 -24.94 3.20
C VAL A 10 23.41 -23.92 4.33
N LYS A 11 24.23 -22.86 4.30
CA LYS A 11 24.17 -21.76 5.28
C LYS A 11 22.74 -21.24 5.25
N GLU A 12 22.00 -21.52 6.32
CA GLU A 12 20.66 -21.01 6.59
C GLU A 12 20.67 -19.52 6.30
N GLN A 13 20.00 -19.09 5.21
CA GLN A 13 19.97 -17.70 4.77
C GLN A 13 19.62 -16.83 5.99
N ARG A 14 20.45 -15.82 6.28
CA ARG A 14 20.18 -14.87 7.37
C ARG A 14 18.82 -14.26 7.10
N GLN A 15 17.78 -14.72 7.81
CA GLN A 15 16.41 -14.24 7.63
C GLN A 15 16.39 -12.71 7.80
N LEU A 16 16.26 -12.01 6.68
CA LEU A 16 16.26 -10.55 6.60
C LEU A 16 14.90 -10.01 7.05
N TYR A 17 14.89 -8.78 7.56
CA TYR A 17 13.69 -8.09 8.05
C TYR A 17 13.65 -6.70 7.42
N PRO A 18 13.02 -6.54 6.24
CA PRO A 18 13.10 -5.31 5.43
C PRO A 18 12.64 -4.05 6.17
N LEU A 19 11.67 -4.19 7.09
CA LEU A 19 11.10 -3.08 7.85
C LEU A 19 11.82 -2.78 9.17
N SER A 20 12.94 -3.46 9.46
CA SER A 20 13.71 -3.20 10.69
C SER A 20 14.20 -1.77 10.74
N GLY A 21 13.79 -1.03 11.78
CA GLY A 21 14.15 0.38 11.99
C GLY A 21 13.25 1.40 11.28
N ARG A 22 12.32 0.95 10.42
CA ARG A 22 11.35 1.79 9.67
C ARG A 22 10.01 1.93 10.36
N VAL A 23 9.67 0.97 11.21
CA VAL A 23 8.41 0.96 11.95
C VAL A 23 8.58 1.67 13.29
N LYS A 24 7.78 2.71 13.55
CA LYS A 24 7.71 3.45 14.81
C LYS A 24 6.42 3.12 15.55
N GLY A 25 6.56 2.80 16.83
CA GLY A 25 5.43 2.59 17.73
C GLY A 25 4.89 3.89 18.31
N GLN A 26 3.68 3.83 18.87
CA GLN A 26 3.08 4.94 19.64
C GLN A 26 3.96 5.42 20.81
N CYS A 27 4.83 4.56 21.36
CA CYS A 27 5.79 4.94 22.40
C CYS A 27 7.01 5.75 21.89
N GLY A 28 7.07 6.08 20.59
CA GLY A 28 8.22 6.71 19.95
C GLY A 28 9.40 5.75 19.64
N GLY A 29 9.42 4.57 20.26
CA GLY A 29 10.40 3.51 19.98
C GLY A 29 10.25 2.90 18.57
N ARG A 30 11.37 2.45 18.00
CA ARG A 30 11.41 1.76 16.70
C ARG A 30 11.26 0.26 16.88
N TYR A 31 10.66 -0.43 15.92
CA TYR A 31 10.61 -1.89 15.92
C TYR A 31 11.79 -2.48 15.16
N THR A 32 12.34 -3.56 15.71
CA THR A 32 13.41 -4.35 15.12
C THR A 32 12.96 -5.79 14.94
N GLY A 33 13.34 -6.41 13.82
CA GLY A 33 13.05 -7.81 13.54
C GLY A 33 13.81 -8.75 14.46
N VAL A 34 13.12 -9.74 15.02
CA VAL A 34 13.70 -10.73 15.93
C VAL A 34 13.07 -12.09 15.67
N ARG A 35 13.90 -13.12 15.57
CA ARG A 35 13.43 -14.51 15.51
C ARG A 35 13.03 -14.97 16.91
N CYS A 36 11.77 -15.38 17.10
CA CYS A 36 11.34 -15.99 18.35
C CYS A 36 11.49 -17.52 18.28
N LYS A 37 11.71 -18.16 19.44
CA LYS A 37 11.73 -19.63 19.59
C LYS A 37 10.32 -20.25 19.64
N ASP A 38 9.29 -19.42 19.83
CA ASP A 38 7.88 -19.81 19.85
C ASP A 38 7.33 -20.10 18.45
N PRO A 39 6.18 -20.80 18.31
CA PRO A 39 5.53 -21.05 17.01
C PRO A 39 5.09 -19.79 16.26
N SER A 40 5.25 -18.60 16.86
CA SER A 40 4.98 -17.28 16.28
C SER A 40 6.02 -16.86 15.23
N GLY A 41 7.11 -17.59 15.06
CA GLY A 41 8.08 -17.37 13.98
C GLY A 41 8.80 -16.01 14.03
N ARG A 42 8.79 -15.31 12.89
CA ARG A 42 9.44 -14.00 12.66
C ARG A 42 8.55 -12.88 13.20
N VAL A 43 9.09 -12.03 14.07
CA VAL A 43 8.33 -10.91 14.66
C VAL A 43 9.13 -9.62 14.75
N TYR A 44 8.43 -8.49 14.77
CA TYR A 44 8.96 -7.19 15.10
C TYR A 44 8.76 -6.89 16.59
N ARG A 45 9.83 -6.53 17.29
CA ARG A 45 9.83 -6.12 18.70
C ARG A 45 10.16 -4.63 18.81
N CYS A 46 9.39 -3.89 19.61
CA CYS A 46 9.71 -2.51 19.92
C CYS A 46 11.00 -2.40 20.76
N SER A 47 11.92 -1.52 20.37
CA SER A 47 13.17 -1.25 21.07
C SER A 47 12.97 -0.65 22.47
N GLY A 48 11.83 0.01 22.70
CA GLY A 48 11.45 0.51 24.03
C GLY A 48 11.18 -0.58 25.07
N LYS A 49 11.13 -1.86 24.66
CA LYS A 49 11.06 -3.02 25.57
C LYS A 49 12.40 -3.49 26.09
N THR A 50 13.49 -2.93 25.61
CA THR A 50 14.84 -3.23 26.09
C THR A 50 15.20 -2.19 27.14
N GLU A 51 15.56 -2.64 28.34
CA GLU A 51 16.09 -1.76 29.38
C GLU A 51 17.41 -1.14 28.88
N LYS A 52 17.44 0.19 28.73
CA LYS A 52 18.65 0.90 28.28
C LYS A 52 19.72 0.99 29.37
N TYR A 53 19.27 1.05 30.62
CA TYR A 53 20.06 1.03 31.84
C TYR A 53 19.24 0.30 32.90
N ALA A 54 19.89 -0.15 33.99
CA ALA A 54 19.22 -0.92 35.04
C ALA A 54 17.98 -0.18 35.55
N LYS A 55 16.81 -0.84 35.53
CA LYS A 55 15.50 -0.30 35.95
C LYS A 55 14.95 0.85 35.10
N ALA A 56 15.44 1.05 33.88
CA ALA A 56 14.83 2.00 32.95
C ALA A 56 13.35 1.64 32.68
N PRO A 57 12.44 2.62 32.54
CA PRO A 57 11.05 2.35 32.20
C PRO A 57 10.95 1.68 30.83
N ILE A 58 10.26 0.54 30.76
CA ILE A 58 10.02 -0.22 29.53
C ILE A 58 8.62 0.08 28.97
N CYS A 59 8.49 0.06 27.64
CA CYS A 59 7.20 0.28 27.00
C CYS A 59 6.32 -0.97 27.04
N SER A 60 4.99 -0.77 27.02
CA SER A 60 4.00 -1.85 26.99
C SER A 60 3.70 -2.39 25.58
N CYS A 61 4.35 -1.87 24.53
CA CYS A 61 4.05 -2.18 23.12
C CYS A 61 4.14 -3.67 22.75
N SER A 62 3.08 -4.26 22.19
CA SER A 62 3.06 -5.67 21.79
C SER A 62 4.01 -5.99 20.63
N ARG A 63 4.30 -7.27 20.40
CA ARG A 63 5.08 -7.72 19.23
C ARG A 63 4.16 -7.78 18.00
N ILE A 64 4.69 -7.47 16.83
CA ILE A 64 3.97 -7.50 15.54
C ILE A 64 4.49 -8.69 14.73
N HIS A 65 3.61 -9.41 14.03
CA HIS A 65 4.01 -10.53 13.17
C HIS A 65 4.74 -10.01 11.92
N ALA A 66 5.93 -10.54 11.62
CA ALA A 66 6.77 -9.98 10.57
C ALA A 66 6.19 -10.19 9.18
N ASP A 67 5.80 -11.42 8.84
CA ASP A 67 5.32 -11.74 7.49
C ASP A 67 4.04 -10.97 7.15
N SER A 68 3.12 -10.87 8.11
CA SER A 68 1.87 -10.12 7.94
C SER A 68 2.14 -8.63 7.73
N LEU A 69 3.05 -8.05 8.51
CA LEU A 69 3.41 -6.64 8.41
C LEU A 69 4.13 -6.36 7.09
N GLU A 70 5.13 -7.16 6.74
CA GLU A 70 5.91 -7.05 5.51
C GLU A 70 5.00 -7.15 4.28
N GLN A 71 4.15 -8.17 4.21
CA GLN A 71 3.21 -8.35 3.11
C GLN A 71 2.25 -7.16 2.98
N ARG A 72 1.70 -6.67 4.10
CA ARG A 72 0.77 -5.53 4.08
C ARG A 72 1.44 -4.27 3.55
N ILE A 73 2.61 -3.93 4.06
CA ILE A 73 3.35 -2.73 3.63
C ILE A 73 3.80 -2.88 2.17
N TRP A 74 4.27 -4.06 1.77
CA TRP A 74 4.69 -4.32 0.40
C TRP A 74 3.53 -4.20 -0.60
N MET A 75 2.34 -4.72 -0.26
CA MET A 75 1.16 -4.52 -1.10
C MET A 75 0.77 -3.05 -1.26
N GLU A 76 0.87 -2.26 -0.18
CA GLU A 76 0.61 -0.81 -0.26
C GLU A 76 1.65 -0.10 -1.14
N VAL A 77 2.93 -0.48 -1.05
CA VAL A 77 4.01 0.02 -1.93
C VAL A 77 3.76 -0.36 -3.38
N CYS A 78 3.42 -1.63 -3.67
CA CYS A 78 3.07 -2.07 -5.01
C CYS A 78 1.82 -1.36 -5.55
N THR A 79 0.83 -1.07 -4.70
CA THR A 79 -0.36 -0.33 -5.09
C THR A 79 0.01 1.11 -5.45
N LEU A 80 0.83 1.78 -4.64
CA LEU A 80 1.28 3.15 -4.92
C LEU A 80 2.11 3.22 -6.21
N LEU A 81 3.11 2.36 -6.36
CA LEU A 81 3.97 2.33 -7.55
C LEU A 81 3.25 1.82 -8.79
N GLY A 82 2.12 1.12 -8.62
CA GLY A 82 1.29 0.63 -9.71
C GLY A 82 0.14 1.56 -10.08
N ASP A 83 -0.09 2.65 -9.35
CA ASP A 83 -1.19 3.58 -9.56
C ASP A 83 -0.69 4.80 -10.34
N ARG A 84 -1.00 4.82 -11.64
CA ARG A 84 -0.64 5.90 -12.58
C ARG A 84 -1.15 7.24 -12.09
N ASP A 85 -2.43 7.34 -11.76
CA ASP A 85 -3.05 8.62 -11.42
C ASP A 85 -2.43 9.19 -10.14
N ARG A 86 -2.04 8.33 -9.19
CA ARG A 86 -1.27 8.75 -8.02
C ARG A 86 0.16 9.19 -8.35
N LEU A 87 0.86 8.47 -9.21
CA LEU A 87 2.22 8.85 -9.62
C LEU A 87 2.21 10.16 -10.43
N CYS A 88 1.23 10.33 -11.32
CA CYS A 88 0.98 11.55 -12.06
C CYS A 88 0.58 12.69 -11.14
N ALA A 89 -0.36 12.52 -10.21
CA ALA A 89 -0.72 13.57 -9.24
C ALA A 89 0.48 14.01 -8.38
N LEU A 90 1.31 13.05 -7.94
CA LEU A 90 2.56 13.35 -7.22
C LEU A 90 3.59 14.07 -8.11
N ALA A 91 3.57 13.85 -9.41
CA ALA A 91 4.41 14.52 -10.40
C ALA A 91 3.82 15.86 -10.88
N GLU A 92 2.50 16.03 -10.88
CA GLU A 92 1.76 17.23 -11.29
C GLU A 92 1.77 18.30 -10.18
N ASP A 93 1.69 17.90 -8.91
CA ASP A 93 2.04 18.78 -7.77
C ASP A 93 3.47 19.34 -7.89
N TRP A 94 4.32 18.70 -8.69
CA TRP A 94 5.70 19.09 -9.00
C TRP A 94 5.83 19.88 -10.31
N ALA A 95 5.04 19.52 -11.32
CA ALA A 95 5.03 20.07 -12.67
C ALA A 95 3.85 21.02 -12.90
N GLY A 96 3.46 21.77 -11.87
CA GLY A 96 2.36 22.73 -11.96
C GLY A 96 2.66 23.86 -12.93
N LEU A 97 2.52 23.60 -14.25
CA LEU A 97 2.62 24.57 -15.35
C LEU A 97 2.41 23.93 -16.76
N ALA A 98 1.52 22.96 -16.93
CA ALA A 98 1.06 22.51 -18.26
C ALA A 98 -0.18 21.63 -18.06
N SER A 99 -1.40 21.87 -18.54
CA SER A 99 -1.87 22.72 -19.63
C SER A 99 -3.37 22.97 -19.41
N GLY A 100 -3.82 24.17 -19.75
CA GLY A 100 -5.25 24.50 -19.77
C GLY A 100 -5.95 23.85 -20.97
N GLY A 101 -7.14 23.29 -20.72
CA GLY A 101 -8.22 23.08 -21.69
C GLY A 101 -7.95 22.09 -22.84
N LYS A 102 -8.85 21.13 -23.02
CA LYS A 102 -8.94 20.31 -24.25
C LYS A 102 -9.27 21.21 -25.45
N ILE A 103 -8.26 21.85 -26.04
CA ILE A 103 -8.38 22.52 -27.33
C ILE A 103 -8.28 21.42 -28.39
N ASN A 104 -9.27 21.33 -29.28
CA ASN A 104 -9.17 20.46 -30.45
C ASN A 104 -8.23 21.12 -31.47
N PHE A 105 -6.92 20.81 -31.34
CA PHE A 105 -5.86 21.40 -32.16
C PHE A 105 -6.11 21.19 -33.66
N GLU A 106 -6.57 20.01 -34.06
CA GLU A 106 -6.89 19.68 -35.46
C GLU A 106 -7.96 20.61 -36.04
N GLN A 107 -9.06 20.81 -35.32
CA GLN A 107 -10.12 21.73 -35.76
C GLN A 107 -9.64 23.18 -35.83
N ARG A 108 -8.79 23.60 -34.87
CA ARG A 108 -8.28 24.97 -34.83
C ARG A 108 -7.28 25.24 -35.96
N ILE A 109 -6.42 24.28 -36.30
CA ILE A 109 -5.47 24.38 -37.41
C ILE A 109 -6.22 24.41 -38.73
N ALA A 110 -7.21 23.54 -38.94
CA ALA A 110 -8.02 23.51 -40.15
C ALA A 110 -8.84 24.79 -40.37
N GLU A 111 -9.28 25.45 -39.30
CA GLU A 111 -9.92 26.76 -39.37
C GLU A 111 -8.93 27.87 -39.77
N LEU A 112 -7.74 27.90 -39.15
CA LEU A 112 -6.70 28.87 -39.50
C LEU A 112 -6.21 28.69 -40.94
N ASP A 113 -6.11 27.45 -41.42
CA ASP A 113 -5.74 27.15 -42.81
C ASP A 113 -6.77 27.68 -43.81
N ARG A 114 -8.07 27.46 -43.55
CA ARG A 114 -9.13 28.03 -44.39
C ARG A 114 -9.07 29.56 -44.43
N GLN A 115 -8.74 30.21 -43.32
CA GLN A 115 -8.65 31.67 -43.26
C GLN A 115 -7.41 32.20 -44.01
N ILE A 116 -6.26 31.53 -43.90
CA ILE A 116 -5.04 31.87 -44.65
C ILE A 116 -5.28 31.72 -46.15
N GLU A 117 -5.90 30.62 -46.60
CA GLU A 117 -6.22 30.39 -48.01
C GLU A 117 -7.19 31.46 -48.56
N ALA A 118 -8.20 31.84 -47.77
CA ALA A 118 -9.13 32.91 -48.15
C ALA A 118 -8.43 34.27 -48.30
N GLN A 119 -7.48 34.58 -47.41
CA GLN A 119 -6.66 35.80 -47.51
C GLN A 119 -5.68 35.76 -48.68
N ASP A 120 -5.06 34.62 -48.96
CA ASP A 120 -4.17 34.44 -50.12
C ASP A 120 -4.92 34.66 -51.43
N ALA A 121 -6.15 34.14 -51.55
CA ALA A 121 -7.01 34.40 -52.68
C ALA A 121 -7.40 35.88 -52.82
N ALA A 122 -7.68 36.57 -51.70
CA ALA A 122 -7.99 38.00 -51.68
C ALA A 122 -6.79 38.86 -52.10
N ILE A 123 -5.59 38.57 -51.60
CA ILE A 123 -4.35 39.26 -51.99
C ILE A 123 -4.09 39.05 -53.48
N ALA A 124 -4.21 37.83 -54.00
CA ALA A 124 -4.03 37.54 -55.42
C ALA A 124 -5.03 38.31 -56.30
N ALA A 125 -6.30 38.40 -55.88
CA ALA A 125 -7.32 39.16 -56.60
C ALA A 125 -6.98 40.66 -56.63
N VAL A 126 -6.55 41.24 -55.50
CA VAL A 126 -6.13 42.65 -55.43
C VAL A 126 -4.91 42.91 -56.34
N MET A 127 -3.93 42.01 -56.37
CA MET A 127 -2.76 42.11 -57.25
C MET A 127 -3.11 42.05 -58.75
N VAL A 128 -4.06 41.19 -59.14
CA VAL A 128 -4.53 41.09 -60.54
C VAL A 128 -5.28 42.35 -60.96
N VAL A 129 -6.07 42.95 -60.06
CA VAL A 129 -6.76 44.23 -60.31
C VAL A 129 -5.75 45.38 -60.41
N ALA A 130 -4.72 45.40 -59.56
CA ALA A 130 -3.62 46.36 -59.60
C ALA A 130 -2.88 46.34 -60.94
N ALA A 131 -2.57 45.15 -61.45
CA ALA A 131 -1.84 44.96 -62.69
C ALA A 131 -2.61 45.42 -63.96
N LYS A 132 -3.93 45.59 -63.86
CA LYS A 132 -4.81 45.99 -64.99
C LYS A 132 -5.15 47.49 -65.02
N GLN A 133 -4.82 48.26 -63.98
CA GLN A 133 -5.13 49.70 -63.93
C GLN A 133 -3.85 50.55 -64.07
N GLU A 134 -3.90 51.62 -64.87
CA GLU A 134 -2.74 52.50 -65.12
C GLU A 134 -2.42 53.48 -63.96
N ASN A 135 -3.34 53.70 -63.00
CA ASN A 135 -3.11 54.26 -61.63
C ASN A 135 -4.46 54.29 -60.86
N PRO A 136 -4.54 53.97 -59.54
CA PRO A 136 -3.87 54.71 -58.46
C PRO A 136 -3.09 53.80 -57.49
N ALA A 137 -1.77 53.91 -57.50
CA ALA A 137 -0.83 53.05 -56.79
C ALA A 137 -1.03 52.98 -55.27
N ASN A 138 -1.47 54.07 -54.63
CA ASN A 138 -1.40 54.18 -53.16
C ASN A 138 -2.57 53.52 -52.42
N ALA A 139 -3.78 53.50 -53.00
CA ALA A 139 -4.96 52.89 -52.36
C ALA A 139 -4.92 51.35 -52.44
N ILE A 140 -4.46 50.83 -53.57
CA ILE A 140 -4.31 49.39 -53.81
C ILE A 140 -3.13 48.83 -53.01
N GLU A 141 -2.02 49.56 -52.93
CA GLU A 141 -0.87 49.19 -52.10
C GLU A 141 -1.23 49.17 -50.60
N LYS A 142 -2.03 50.15 -50.13
CA LYS A 142 -2.53 50.16 -48.74
C LYS A 142 -3.44 48.97 -48.45
N ALA A 143 -4.35 48.61 -49.36
CA ALA A 143 -5.23 47.46 -49.20
C ALA A 143 -4.47 46.13 -49.22
N ALA A 144 -3.49 45.99 -50.12
CA ALA A 144 -2.60 44.82 -50.15
C ALA A 144 -1.75 44.70 -48.88
N ARG A 145 -1.27 45.82 -48.33
CA ARG A 145 -0.51 45.84 -47.08
C ARG A 145 -1.36 45.35 -45.89
N THR A 146 -2.58 45.85 -45.73
CA THR A 146 -3.46 45.41 -44.64
C THR A 146 -3.77 43.92 -44.72
N LEU A 147 -4.07 43.39 -45.91
CA LEU A 147 -4.30 41.95 -46.09
C LEU A 147 -3.06 41.11 -45.79
N ASN A 148 -1.86 41.59 -46.15
CA ASN A 148 -0.60 40.93 -45.81
C ASN A 148 -0.33 40.93 -44.29
N GLU A 149 -0.58 42.04 -43.59
CA GLU A 149 -0.43 42.14 -42.13
C GLU A 149 -1.37 41.17 -41.39
N GLU A 150 -2.62 41.07 -41.82
CA GLU A 150 -3.57 40.12 -41.24
C GLU A 150 -3.20 38.66 -41.55
N ARG A 151 -2.70 38.39 -42.77
CA ARG A 151 -2.19 37.07 -43.14
C ARG A 151 -1.00 36.65 -42.28
N GLU A 152 -0.07 37.57 -42.03
CA GLU A 152 1.07 37.32 -41.13
C GLU A 152 0.60 37.00 -39.71
N GLN A 153 -0.45 37.68 -39.22
CA GLN A 153 -1.04 37.36 -37.93
C GLN A 153 -1.65 35.96 -37.88
N LEU A 154 -2.38 35.54 -38.92
CA LEU A 154 -2.95 34.18 -38.99
C LEU A 154 -1.87 33.10 -39.07
N VAL A 155 -0.82 33.33 -39.85
CA VAL A 155 0.33 32.40 -39.95
C VAL A 155 1.04 32.30 -38.61
N LYS A 156 1.22 33.42 -37.90
CA LYS A 156 1.78 33.43 -36.55
C LYS A 156 0.92 32.63 -35.57
N MET A 157 -0.39 32.87 -35.55
CA MET A 157 -1.33 32.10 -34.72
C MET A 157 -1.29 30.60 -35.02
N LYS A 158 -1.20 30.21 -36.30
CA LYS A 158 -1.06 28.79 -36.69
C LYS A 158 0.24 28.19 -36.16
N SER A 159 1.35 28.91 -36.25
CA SER A 159 2.64 28.44 -35.74
C SER A 159 2.64 28.22 -34.22
N GLU A 160 1.96 29.09 -33.47
CA GLU A 160 1.79 28.97 -32.01
C GLU A 160 0.94 27.73 -31.65
N VAL A 161 -0.16 27.49 -32.39
CA VAL A 161 -1.01 26.31 -32.19
C VAL A 161 -0.29 25.00 -32.53
N LEU A 162 0.51 24.98 -33.60
CA LEU A 162 1.33 23.81 -33.97
C LEU A 162 2.40 23.51 -32.92
N ALA A 163 3.05 24.55 -32.37
CA ALA A 163 4.02 24.38 -31.29
C ALA A 163 3.37 23.75 -30.06
N TRP A 164 2.18 24.22 -29.66
CA TRP A 164 1.42 23.63 -28.56
C TRP A 164 0.94 22.21 -28.83
N GLN A 165 0.62 21.86 -30.08
CA GLN A 165 0.25 20.49 -30.44
C GLN A 165 1.44 19.54 -30.23
N VAL A 166 2.63 19.91 -30.68
CA VAL A 166 3.85 19.10 -30.49
C VAL A 166 4.15 18.93 -29.00
N GLU A 167 4.08 20.00 -28.21
CA GLU A 167 4.26 19.93 -26.75
C GLU A 167 3.21 19.04 -26.06
N ALA A 168 1.96 19.09 -26.50
CA ALA A 168 0.88 18.26 -25.98
C ALA A 168 1.03 16.78 -26.35
N GLU A 169 1.47 16.48 -27.58
CA GLU A 169 1.75 15.12 -28.05
C GLU A 169 2.95 14.52 -27.29
N GLU A 170 4.03 15.28 -27.11
CA GLU A 170 5.16 14.86 -26.29
C GLU A 170 4.76 14.60 -24.84
N ALA A 171 3.91 15.45 -24.26
CA ALA A 171 3.39 15.24 -22.91
C ALA A 171 2.53 13.96 -22.83
N SER A 172 1.68 13.70 -23.83
CA SER A 172 0.88 12.47 -23.93
C SER A 172 1.77 11.23 -24.07
N GLN A 173 2.83 11.29 -24.87
CA GLN A 173 3.76 10.18 -25.04
C GLN A 173 4.50 9.88 -23.72
N ARG A 174 4.97 10.91 -23.02
CA ARG A 174 5.61 10.74 -21.69
C ARG A 174 4.67 10.06 -20.70
N ILE A 175 3.38 10.37 -20.74
CA ILE A 175 2.37 9.74 -19.90
C ILE A 175 2.18 8.25 -20.26
N GLN A 176 2.11 7.90 -21.55
CA GLN A 176 1.98 6.50 -21.99
C GLN A 176 3.23 5.67 -21.67
N ASP A 177 4.42 6.24 -21.82
CA ASP A 177 5.68 5.58 -21.46
C ASP A 177 5.75 5.32 -19.94
N LEU A 178 5.26 6.28 -19.13
CA LEU A 178 5.13 6.12 -17.68
C LEU A 178 4.15 4.98 -17.33
N GLU A 179 3.04 4.83 -18.06
CA GLU A 179 2.08 3.73 -17.87
C GLU A 179 2.68 2.37 -18.18
N ALA A 180 3.37 2.23 -19.30
CA ALA A 180 4.02 0.99 -19.69
C ALA A 180 5.07 0.58 -18.63
N LEU A 181 5.82 1.57 -18.12
CA LEU A 181 6.80 1.36 -17.07
C LEU A 181 6.15 0.97 -15.73
N ALA A 182 5.07 1.64 -15.32
CA ALA A 182 4.32 1.30 -14.12
C ALA A 182 3.72 -0.12 -14.20
N GLN A 183 3.26 -0.55 -15.38
CA GLN A 183 2.77 -1.91 -15.59
C GLN A 183 3.88 -2.96 -15.46
N LEU A 184 5.03 -2.73 -16.10
CA LEU A 184 6.19 -3.62 -15.98
C LEU A 184 6.73 -3.68 -14.54
N ALA A 185 6.67 -2.55 -13.83
CA ALA A 185 7.02 -2.48 -12.42
C ALA A 185 6.05 -3.29 -11.56
N ARG A 186 4.73 -3.24 -11.78
CA ARG A 186 3.73 -4.02 -11.02
C ARG A 186 4.04 -5.52 -11.01
N ASP A 187 4.32 -6.09 -12.18
CA ASP A 187 4.54 -7.54 -12.32
C ASP A 187 5.85 -8.01 -11.66
N ARG A 188 6.91 -7.19 -11.76
CA ARG A 188 8.21 -7.49 -11.13
C ARG A 188 8.21 -7.21 -9.62
N LEU A 189 7.52 -6.15 -9.17
CA LEU A 189 7.48 -5.76 -7.76
C LEU A 189 6.69 -6.76 -6.91
N HIS A 190 5.58 -7.32 -7.40
CA HIS A 190 4.75 -8.23 -6.58
C HIS A 190 5.51 -9.50 -6.15
N ASN A 191 6.40 -10.01 -7.01
CA ASN A 191 7.14 -11.26 -6.78
C ASN A 191 8.56 -11.04 -6.24
N MET A 192 8.88 -9.82 -5.81
CA MET A 192 10.23 -9.45 -5.38
C MET A 192 10.62 -10.09 -4.03
N PRO A 193 11.81 -10.74 -3.92
CA PRO A 193 12.26 -11.35 -2.66
C PRO A 193 12.60 -10.30 -1.59
N PRO A 194 12.53 -10.64 -0.28
CA PRO A 194 12.70 -9.69 0.83
C PRO A 194 14.01 -8.89 0.81
N GLU A 195 15.07 -9.42 0.21
CA GLU A 195 16.37 -8.75 0.03
C GLU A 195 16.22 -7.51 -0.85
N GLN A 196 15.60 -7.69 -2.03
CA GLN A 196 15.37 -6.62 -2.99
C GLN A 196 14.26 -5.67 -2.52
N GLN A 197 13.25 -6.19 -1.81
CA GLN A 197 12.23 -5.33 -1.18
C GLN A 197 12.85 -4.29 -0.27
N ARG A 198 13.90 -4.65 0.49
CA ARG A 198 14.59 -3.70 1.36
C ARG A 198 15.21 -2.55 0.56
N GLU A 199 15.85 -2.82 -0.56
CA GLU A 199 16.46 -1.78 -1.40
C GLU A 199 15.42 -0.79 -1.92
N VAL A 200 14.27 -1.30 -2.37
CA VAL A 200 13.14 -0.46 -2.81
C VAL A 200 12.57 0.37 -1.64
N LEU A 201 12.37 -0.25 -0.48
CA LEU A 201 11.90 0.44 0.73
C LEU A 201 12.91 1.50 1.23
N ASP A 202 14.21 1.28 1.02
CA ASP A 202 15.29 2.21 1.35
C ASP A 202 15.26 3.41 0.39
N LEU A 203 15.14 3.13 -0.92
CA LEU A 203 15.03 4.15 -1.95
C LEU A 203 13.82 5.07 -1.73
N MET A 204 12.70 4.47 -1.30
CA MET A 204 11.46 5.18 -1.04
C MET A 204 11.38 5.84 0.35
N ASP A 205 12.46 5.83 1.16
CA ASP A 205 12.47 6.26 2.58
C ASP A 205 11.18 5.87 3.34
N VAL A 206 10.74 4.61 3.21
CA VAL A 206 9.46 4.17 3.76
C VAL A 206 9.49 4.18 5.27
N ARG A 207 8.54 4.89 5.87
CA ARG A 207 8.33 5.01 7.31
C ARG A 207 6.94 4.52 7.66
N VAL A 208 6.85 3.67 8.66
CA VAL A 208 5.59 3.07 9.10
C VAL A 208 5.31 3.52 10.52
N MET A 209 4.17 4.18 10.74
CA MET A 209 3.72 4.66 12.03
C MET A 209 2.56 3.79 12.53
N VAL A 210 2.69 3.21 13.71
CA VAL A 210 1.59 2.49 14.38
C VAL A 210 0.67 3.52 15.03
N THR A 211 -0.57 3.64 14.54
CA THR A 211 -1.53 4.66 14.99
C THR A 211 -2.48 4.15 16.07
N GLY A 212 -2.64 2.84 16.23
CA GLY A 212 -3.54 2.23 17.21
C GLY A 212 -2.91 1.13 18.06
N PRO A 213 -3.65 0.61 19.06
CA PRO A 213 -3.15 -0.42 19.95
C PRO A 213 -2.80 -1.69 19.15
N VAL A 214 -1.59 -2.21 19.37
CA VAL A 214 -1.16 -3.46 18.75
C VAL A 214 -1.90 -4.63 19.40
N PRO A 215 -2.70 -5.40 18.63
CA PRO A 215 -3.41 -6.56 19.15
C PRO A 215 -2.45 -7.50 19.87
N LYS A 216 -2.77 -7.87 21.13
CA LYS A 216 -1.95 -8.74 21.96
C LYS A 216 -2.10 -10.21 21.55
N VAL A 217 -1.79 -10.56 20.31
CA VAL A 217 -1.88 -11.95 19.85
C VAL A 217 -0.60 -12.70 20.28
N ARG A 218 -0.56 -13.19 21.52
CA ARG A 218 0.63 -13.88 22.07
C ARG A 218 1.01 -15.14 21.29
N LYS A 219 0.02 -15.81 20.70
CA LYS A 219 0.17 -16.89 19.72
C LYS A 219 -0.86 -16.63 18.62
N ALA A 220 -0.43 -15.98 17.54
CA ALA A 220 -1.27 -15.69 16.37
C ALA A 220 -2.04 -16.91 15.86
N ASP A 221 -1.52 -18.11 16.15
CA ASP A 221 -2.07 -19.37 15.71
C ASP A 221 -2.02 -20.44 16.83
N CYS A 222 -2.68 -20.16 17.95
CA CYS A 222 -2.86 -21.19 18.99
C CYS A 222 -3.79 -22.30 18.49
N SER A 223 -3.71 -23.51 19.08
CA SER A 223 -4.50 -24.67 18.61
C SER A 223 -6.01 -24.40 18.50
N LEU A 224 -6.55 -23.54 19.35
CA LEU A 224 -7.94 -23.08 19.31
C LEU A 224 -8.25 -22.20 18.08
N THR A 225 -7.50 -21.11 17.88
CA THR A 225 -7.73 -20.22 16.72
C THR A 225 -7.41 -20.90 15.40
N ARG A 226 -6.43 -21.81 15.39
CA ARG A 226 -6.10 -22.66 14.23
C ARG A 226 -7.25 -23.57 13.85
N TRP A 227 -7.92 -24.19 14.83
CA TRP A 227 -9.04 -25.10 14.61
C TRP A 227 -10.17 -24.41 13.84
N PHE A 228 -10.58 -23.20 14.26
CA PHE A 228 -11.62 -22.43 13.57
C PHE A 228 -11.21 -22.03 12.15
N ARG A 229 -9.97 -21.54 11.96
CA ARG A 229 -9.48 -21.13 10.63
C ARG A 229 -9.43 -22.29 9.63
N GLN A 230 -8.88 -23.44 10.04
CA GLN A 230 -8.78 -24.61 9.16
C GLN A 230 -10.14 -25.13 8.69
N ARG A 231 -11.18 -24.93 9.51
CA ARG A 231 -12.56 -25.33 9.21
C ARG A 231 -13.39 -24.22 8.56
N GLY A 232 -12.82 -23.03 8.36
CA GLY A 232 -13.53 -21.88 7.77
C GLY A 232 -14.74 -21.42 8.60
N ARG A 233 -14.77 -21.71 9.90
CA ARG A 233 -15.93 -21.41 10.77
C ARG A 233 -15.72 -20.12 11.57
N PRO A 234 -16.75 -19.27 11.72
CA PRO A 234 -16.70 -18.16 12.64
C PRO A 234 -16.75 -18.64 14.10
N VAL A 235 -16.33 -17.80 15.04
CA VAL A 235 -16.43 -18.09 16.48
C VAL A 235 -17.83 -17.72 16.97
N PRO A 236 -18.64 -18.67 17.46
CA PRO A 236 -20.00 -18.39 17.87
C PRO A 236 -20.06 -17.44 19.07
N VAL A 237 -21.08 -16.59 19.08
CA VAL A 237 -21.50 -15.84 20.26
C VAL A 237 -22.37 -16.76 21.13
N LEU A 238 -22.11 -16.76 22.43
CA LEU A 238 -22.83 -17.62 23.37
C LEU A 238 -23.89 -16.80 24.10
N THR A 239 -25.12 -16.83 23.60
CA THR A 239 -26.32 -16.36 24.30
C THR A 239 -26.94 -17.50 25.12
N ASP A 240 -27.94 -17.18 25.95
CA ASP A 240 -28.68 -18.18 26.73
C ASP A 240 -29.35 -19.24 25.85
N LYS A 241 -29.77 -18.87 24.63
CA LYS A 241 -30.39 -19.80 23.67
C LYS A 241 -29.37 -20.80 23.12
N GLU A 242 -28.17 -20.34 22.76
CA GLU A 242 -27.09 -21.23 22.35
C GLU A 242 -26.61 -22.09 23.53
N TRP A 243 -26.53 -21.52 24.73
CA TRP A 243 -26.15 -22.25 25.95
C TRP A 243 -27.10 -23.42 26.23
N ALA A 244 -28.41 -23.19 26.14
CA ALA A 244 -29.42 -24.23 26.36
C ALA A 244 -29.28 -25.44 25.40
N LYS A 245 -28.70 -25.25 24.20
CA LYS A 245 -28.42 -26.36 23.26
C LYS A 245 -27.25 -27.22 23.70
N ILE A 246 -26.20 -26.60 24.26
CA ILE A 246 -24.93 -27.29 24.56
C ILE A 246 -24.82 -27.77 26.02
N GLU A 247 -25.56 -27.15 26.94
CA GLU A 247 -25.57 -27.50 28.37
C GLU A 247 -25.87 -28.98 28.65
N PRO A 248 -26.84 -29.64 27.98
CA PRO A 248 -27.11 -31.06 28.21
C PRO A 248 -25.93 -31.96 27.85
N VAL A 249 -25.23 -31.63 26.75
CA VAL A 249 -24.07 -32.38 26.26
C VAL A 249 -22.88 -32.22 27.21
N LEU A 250 -22.62 -30.99 27.66
CA LEU A 250 -21.59 -30.70 28.65
C LEU A 250 -21.87 -31.38 30.00
N THR A 251 -23.13 -31.37 30.44
CA THR A 251 -23.56 -32.01 31.70
C THR A 251 -23.41 -33.54 31.62
N ALA A 252 -23.79 -34.15 30.49
CA ALA A 252 -23.62 -35.58 30.26
C ALA A 252 -22.13 -35.99 30.25
N ALA A 253 -21.26 -35.18 29.62
CA ALA A 253 -19.83 -35.39 29.63
C ALA A 253 -19.21 -35.21 31.05
N ARG A 254 -19.74 -34.27 31.84
CA ARG A 254 -19.29 -34.00 33.22
C ARG A 254 -19.62 -35.12 34.19
N LYS A 255 -20.75 -35.83 34.04
CA LYS A 255 -21.10 -36.98 34.91
C LYS A 255 -20.03 -38.09 34.91
N ARG A 256 -19.13 -38.10 33.93
CA ARG A 256 -18.00 -39.03 33.84
C ARG A 256 -16.73 -38.55 34.54
N GLN A 257 -16.71 -37.37 35.17
CA GLN A 257 -15.50 -36.72 35.68
C GLN A 257 -15.67 -36.09 37.09
N ARG A 258 -14.55 -35.96 37.82
CA ARG A 258 -14.48 -35.41 39.19
C ARG A 258 -15.08 -33.99 39.28
N LYS A 259 -15.52 -33.62 40.49
CA LYS A 259 -16.11 -32.31 40.84
C LYS A 259 -15.10 -31.16 40.58
N ASP A 260 -15.21 -30.53 39.42
CA ASP A 260 -14.46 -29.33 39.08
C ASP A 260 -15.10 -28.08 39.73
N CYS A 261 -14.27 -27.09 40.11
CA CYS A 261 -14.73 -25.84 40.73
C CYS A 261 -15.22 -24.78 39.75
N LEU A 262 -14.87 -24.87 38.45
CA LEU A 262 -15.25 -23.88 37.43
C LEU A 262 -16.52 -24.32 36.70
N SER A 263 -17.49 -23.41 36.53
CA SER A 263 -18.71 -23.69 35.77
C SER A 263 -18.40 -23.90 34.29
N ASP A 264 -19.16 -24.79 33.63
CA ASP A 264 -18.91 -25.10 32.22
C ASP A 264 -19.25 -23.93 31.30
N ARG A 265 -20.21 -23.08 31.72
CA ARG A 265 -20.58 -21.84 31.02
C ARG A 265 -19.44 -20.83 31.03
N GLU A 266 -18.88 -20.53 32.19
CA GLU A 266 -17.74 -19.62 32.30
C GLU A 266 -16.55 -20.13 31.48
N VAL A 267 -16.30 -21.44 31.47
CA VAL A 267 -15.24 -22.01 30.65
C VAL A 267 -15.53 -21.84 29.16
N MET A 268 -16.76 -22.09 28.72
CA MET A 268 -17.14 -21.89 27.32
C MET A 268 -17.02 -20.43 26.89
N GLU A 269 -17.53 -19.51 27.69
CA GLU A 269 -17.41 -18.06 27.45
C GLU A 269 -15.94 -17.64 27.37
N ALA A 270 -15.10 -18.12 28.29
CA ALA A 270 -13.67 -17.83 28.28
C ALA A 270 -12.94 -18.39 27.05
N ILE A 271 -13.28 -19.60 26.60
CA ILE A 271 -12.72 -20.21 25.38
C ILE A 271 -13.13 -19.39 24.15
N LEU A 272 -14.43 -19.09 23.99
CA LEU A 272 -14.93 -18.33 22.86
C LEU A 272 -14.41 -16.89 22.86
N HIS A 273 -14.33 -16.25 24.02
CA HIS A 273 -13.73 -14.92 24.17
C HIS A 273 -12.26 -14.93 23.74
N LYS A 274 -11.49 -15.94 24.16
CA LYS A 274 -10.11 -16.12 23.72
C LYS A 274 -9.99 -16.31 22.21
N ALA A 275 -10.86 -17.12 21.60
CA ALA A 275 -10.85 -17.34 20.16
C ALA A 275 -11.18 -16.05 19.38
N ARG A 276 -12.12 -15.24 19.88
CA ARG A 276 -12.51 -13.95 19.30
C ARG A 276 -11.45 -12.86 19.45
N THR A 277 -10.78 -12.78 20.60
CA THR A 277 -9.96 -11.61 20.94
C THR A 277 -8.46 -11.89 21.06
N GLY A 278 -8.06 -13.16 21.15
CA GLY A 278 -6.67 -13.56 21.35
C GLY A 278 -6.11 -13.30 22.76
N HIS A 279 -6.93 -12.85 23.71
CA HIS A 279 -6.52 -12.55 25.09
C HIS A 279 -5.99 -13.80 25.83
N PRO A 280 -5.17 -13.62 26.89
CA PRO A 280 -4.74 -14.74 27.73
C PRO A 280 -5.93 -15.42 28.41
N TRP A 281 -5.73 -16.66 28.88
CA TRP A 281 -6.73 -17.32 29.71
C TRP A 281 -6.94 -16.53 31.01
N PRO A 282 -8.18 -16.42 31.53
CA PRO A 282 -8.46 -15.68 32.76
C PRO A 282 -7.74 -16.25 33.98
N SER A 283 -7.71 -17.57 34.12
CA SER A 283 -6.97 -18.28 35.17
C SER A 283 -6.45 -19.64 34.69
N THR A 284 -5.89 -20.43 35.61
CA THR A 284 -5.46 -21.81 35.36
C THR A 284 -6.66 -22.75 35.19
N GLY A 285 -6.51 -23.80 34.39
CA GLY A 285 -7.55 -24.84 34.19
C GLY A 285 -8.40 -24.70 32.92
N TYR A 286 -8.66 -23.48 32.44
CA TYR A 286 -9.42 -23.24 31.18
C TYR A 286 -8.77 -23.92 29.97
N GLN A 287 -7.44 -23.75 29.82
CA GLN A 287 -6.69 -24.36 28.73
C GLN A 287 -6.77 -25.89 28.75
N SER A 288 -6.60 -26.48 29.94
CA SER A 288 -6.62 -27.93 30.12
C SER A 288 -8.01 -28.50 29.86
N ARG A 289 -9.08 -27.77 30.20
CA ARG A 289 -10.45 -28.19 29.87
C ARG A 289 -10.70 -28.16 28.35
N TYR A 290 -10.30 -27.08 27.66
CA TYR A 290 -10.35 -27.04 26.20
C TYR A 290 -9.58 -28.21 25.56
N GLN A 291 -8.34 -28.47 26.00
CA GLN A 291 -7.53 -29.56 25.46
C GLN A 291 -8.18 -30.94 25.68
N ARG A 292 -8.80 -31.17 26.84
CA ARG A 292 -9.57 -32.40 27.10
C ARG A 292 -10.77 -32.54 26.16
N TRP A 293 -11.57 -31.48 26.00
CA TRP A 293 -12.73 -31.50 25.10
C TRP A 293 -12.33 -31.69 23.63
N ALA A 294 -11.24 -31.06 23.20
CA ALA A 294 -10.69 -31.24 21.87
C ALA A 294 -10.18 -32.67 21.64
N ALA A 295 -9.48 -33.25 22.62
CA ALA A 295 -8.98 -34.62 22.52
C ALA A 295 -10.08 -35.69 22.56
N SER A 296 -11.20 -35.41 23.23
CA SER A 296 -12.33 -36.35 23.33
C SER A 296 -13.37 -36.20 22.22
N GLY A 297 -13.17 -35.31 21.23
CA GLY A 297 -14.15 -35.00 20.18
C GLY A 297 -15.37 -34.19 20.65
N LEU A 298 -15.51 -33.96 21.96
CA LEU A 298 -16.61 -33.21 22.55
C LEU A 298 -16.63 -31.75 22.06
N TRP A 299 -15.46 -31.17 21.81
CA TRP A 299 -15.36 -29.83 21.23
C TRP A 299 -15.99 -29.75 19.83
N GLU A 300 -15.80 -30.78 19.00
CA GLU A 300 -16.39 -30.83 17.66
C GLU A 300 -17.92 -30.95 17.72
N GLU A 301 -18.42 -31.87 18.54
CA GLU A 301 -19.86 -32.06 18.77
C GLU A 301 -20.53 -30.76 19.25
N ILE A 302 -19.90 -30.06 20.21
CA ILE A 302 -20.40 -28.77 20.70
C ILE A 302 -20.39 -27.70 19.60
N MET A 303 -19.34 -27.62 18.79
CA MET A 303 -19.26 -26.63 17.70
C MET A 303 -20.22 -26.93 16.56
N ASP A 304 -20.58 -28.19 16.32
CA ASP A 304 -21.61 -28.56 15.35
C ASP A 304 -23.02 -28.16 15.82
N LEU A 305 -23.32 -28.30 17.12
CA LEU A 305 -24.57 -27.79 17.70
C LEU A 305 -24.69 -26.26 17.66
N LEU A 306 -23.56 -25.56 17.54
CA LEU A 306 -23.47 -24.11 17.40
C LEU A 306 -23.23 -23.65 15.96
N ALA A 307 -23.37 -24.52 14.96
CA ALA A 307 -23.09 -24.17 13.57
C ALA A 307 -23.99 -23.04 13.03
N ASP A 308 -25.25 -22.99 13.47
CA ASP A 308 -26.22 -21.98 13.07
C ASP A 308 -26.18 -20.70 13.94
N ALA A 309 -25.32 -20.68 14.97
CA ALA A 309 -25.21 -19.52 15.84
C ALA A 309 -24.50 -18.37 15.12
N GLU A 310 -24.93 -17.13 15.39
CA GLU A 310 -24.20 -15.96 14.91
C GLU A 310 -22.76 -15.98 15.42
N GLY A 311 -21.81 -15.68 14.52
CA GLY A 311 -20.40 -15.82 14.81
C GLY A 311 -19.58 -14.62 14.38
N THR A 312 -18.55 -14.32 15.15
CA THR A 312 -17.53 -13.33 14.80
C THR A 312 -16.38 -14.02 14.08
N PRO A 313 -15.82 -13.48 12.98
CA PRO A 313 -14.65 -14.07 12.35
C PRO A 313 -13.47 -14.14 13.33
N VAL A 314 -12.69 -15.23 13.25
CA VAL A 314 -11.44 -15.34 14.00
C VAL A 314 -10.51 -14.23 13.52
N PRO A 315 -9.82 -13.49 14.43
CA PRO A 315 -8.83 -12.52 14.01
C PRO A 315 -7.80 -13.18 13.07
N PRO A 316 -7.40 -12.51 11.99
CA PRO A 316 -6.40 -13.06 11.08
C PRO A 316 -5.11 -13.37 11.83
N ALA A 317 -4.40 -14.42 11.41
CA ALA A 317 -3.09 -14.74 11.95
C ALA A 317 -2.17 -13.53 11.72
N GLY A 318 -1.66 -12.94 12.80
CA GLY A 318 -0.84 -11.73 12.69
C GLY A 318 -1.64 -10.45 12.46
N ALA A 319 -2.85 -10.35 13.03
CA ALA A 319 -3.63 -9.12 13.07
C ALA A 319 -2.74 -7.89 13.36
N LEU A 320 -2.71 -6.98 12.41
CA LEU A 320 -1.89 -5.78 12.47
C LEU A 320 -2.63 -4.67 13.22
N PRO A 321 -1.91 -3.79 13.93
CA PRO A 321 -2.50 -2.53 14.37
C PRO A 321 -2.94 -1.70 13.15
N PRO A 322 -3.75 -0.64 13.33
CA PRO A 322 -3.86 0.36 12.30
C PRO A 322 -2.49 1.05 12.11
N LEU A 323 -2.12 1.23 10.85
CA LEU A 323 -0.82 1.71 10.41
C LEU A 323 -1.03 2.93 9.50
N ARG A 324 -0.12 3.89 9.59
CA ARG A 324 0.07 4.94 8.60
C ARG A 324 1.40 4.70 7.93
N VAL A 325 1.39 4.64 6.60
CA VAL A 325 2.60 4.49 5.80
C VAL A 325 2.90 5.83 5.16
N GLU A 326 4.13 6.26 5.33
CA GLU A 326 4.72 7.45 4.73
C GLU A 326 5.90 7.00 3.90
N GLY A 327 6.17 7.66 2.78
CA GLY A 327 7.35 7.42 1.97
C GLY A 327 7.74 8.69 1.22
N ARG A 328 8.80 8.58 0.43
CA ARG A 328 9.27 9.60 -0.50
C ARG A 328 9.55 8.89 -1.80
N VAL A 329 9.03 9.38 -2.91
CA VAL A 329 9.36 8.83 -4.23
C VAL A 329 10.13 9.91 -4.95
N ASP A 330 11.38 9.64 -5.30
CA ASP A 330 12.06 10.41 -6.34
C ASP A 330 11.81 9.67 -7.67
N PRO A 331 10.95 10.20 -8.56
CA PRO A 331 10.64 9.57 -9.82
C PRO A 331 11.89 9.28 -10.67
N ARG A 332 12.95 10.09 -10.52
CA ARG A 332 14.21 9.93 -11.27
C ARG A 332 15.01 8.72 -10.82
N LEU A 333 14.84 8.27 -9.58
CA LEU A 333 15.55 7.11 -9.03
C LEU A 333 14.89 5.78 -9.39
N LEU A 334 13.60 5.77 -9.72
CA LEU A 334 12.89 4.58 -10.21
C LEU A 334 13.34 4.17 -11.63
N VAL A 335 13.87 5.12 -12.41
CA VAL A 335 14.35 4.91 -13.79
C VAL A 335 15.67 4.12 -13.84
N GLY A 336 16.41 4.02 -12.73
CA GLY A 336 17.75 3.40 -12.70
C GLY A 336 17.82 1.91 -12.30
N VAL A 337 16.74 1.31 -11.79
CA VAL A 337 16.80 -0.02 -11.15
C VAL A 337 16.78 -1.19 -12.16
N GLY A 338 16.86 -0.90 -13.46
CA GLY A 338 16.85 -1.90 -14.53
C GLY A 338 18.21 -2.34 -15.07
N SER A 339 19.31 -1.67 -14.70
CA SER A 339 20.61 -1.89 -15.34
C SER A 339 21.67 -2.25 -14.31
N THR A 340 21.88 -3.55 -14.06
CA THR A 340 23.17 -3.99 -13.52
C THR A 340 24.25 -3.70 -14.57
N PRO A 341 25.31 -3.01 -14.16
CA PRO A 341 26.59 -3.70 -14.15
C PRO A 341 27.29 -3.56 -12.80
N HIS A 342 27.92 -4.66 -12.37
CA HIS A 342 28.94 -4.66 -11.34
C HIS A 342 29.95 -3.51 -11.56
N SER A 343 30.21 -2.69 -10.54
CA SER A 343 31.55 -2.45 -9.98
C SER A 343 31.63 -1.16 -9.17
N THR A 344 32.31 -1.30 -8.02
CA THR A 344 33.07 -0.28 -7.26
C THR A 344 32.33 0.89 -6.60
N VAL A 345 32.16 0.70 -5.29
CA VAL A 345 31.90 1.68 -4.24
C VAL A 345 32.89 2.85 -4.30
N ALA A 346 32.36 4.07 -4.40
CA ALA A 346 33.01 5.27 -3.91
C ALA A 346 32.16 5.83 -2.75
N THR A 347 32.71 5.72 -1.54
CA THR A 347 32.20 6.33 -0.31
C THR A 347 32.21 7.85 -0.43
N SER A 348 31.04 8.49 -0.42
CA SER A 348 30.92 9.92 -0.08
C SER A 348 30.36 10.08 1.34
N LYS A 349 31.20 10.66 2.18
CA LYS A 349 30.95 11.09 3.56
C LYS A 349 29.76 12.06 3.66
N GLY A 350 29.11 11.96 4.82
CA GLY A 350 28.15 12.86 5.47
C GLY A 350 27.83 14.20 4.83
N ILE A 351 26.53 14.43 4.64
CA ILE A 351 25.93 15.76 4.62
C ILE A 351 25.16 15.90 5.94
N SER A 352 25.57 16.90 6.72
CA SER A 352 25.05 17.28 8.02
C SER A 352 23.66 17.92 7.93
N ASP A 353 22.90 17.78 9.02
CA ASP A 353 21.69 18.53 9.34
C ASP A 353 21.89 20.05 9.19
N SER A 354 21.29 20.64 8.17
CA SER A 354 20.70 21.99 8.15
C SER A 354 20.35 22.32 6.71
N ASP A 355 19.06 22.21 6.39
CA ASP A 355 18.35 23.19 5.57
C ASP A 355 16.88 22.79 5.49
N ALA A 356 16.03 23.68 5.98
CA ALA A 356 14.59 23.58 5.90
C ALA A 356 14.17 23.80 4.43
N TYR A 357 13.84 22.71 3.73
CA TYR A 357 13.14 22.77 2.45
C TYR A 357 11.67 22.35 2.63
N PRO A 358 10.71 23.07 2.06
CA PRO A 358 9.29 22.79 2.23
C PRO A 358 8.91 21.63 1.30
N PHE A 359 8.89 20.40 1.81
CA PHE A 359 8.45 19.22 1.06
C PHE A 359 7.33 18.48 1.80
N SER A 360 6.24 18.23 1.09
CA SER A 360 5.01 17.63 1.62
C SER A 360 5.15 16.11 1.81
N PRO A 361 4.90 15.56 3.01
CA PRO A 361 4.76 14.11 3.20
C PRO A 361 3.43 13.63 2.63
N TRP A 362 3.43 12.61 1.77
CA TRP A 362 2.17 11.95 1.41
C TRP A 362 1.69 11.09 2.60
N THR A 363 0.41 11.23 2.89
CA THR A 363 -0.25 10.56 4.01
C THR A 363 -1.39 9.72 3.48
N VAL A 364 -1.25 8.40 3.54
CA VAL A 364 -2.40 7.51 3.43
C VAL A 364 -2.83 7.14 4.84
N SER A 365 -3.93 7.75 5.29
CA SER A 365 -4.68 7.23 6.43
C SER A 365 -5.57 6.11 5.90
N ALA A 366 -5.21 4.86 6.21
CA ALA A 366 -6.06 3.71 5.91
C ALA A 366 -7.29 3.76 6.83
N PHE A 367 -8.39 4.35 6.34
CA PHE A 367 -9.69 4.23 6.99
C PHE A 367 -10.14 2.78 6.93
N GLY A 368 -10.46 2.23 8.09
CA GLY A 368 -11.16 0.95 8.19
C GLY A 368 -12.52 1.05 7.51
N CYS A 369 -12.86 0.02 6.75
CA CYS A 369 -14.21 -0.19 6.24
C CYS A 369 -15.17 -0.37 7.42
N THR A 370 -15.86 0.71 7.79
CA THR A 370 -17.19 0.62 8.42
C THR A 370 -18.11 1.53 7.63
N GLY A 371 -18.79 0.92 6.65
CA GLY A 371 -19.89 1.56 5.94
C GLY A 371 -21.10 1.64 6.85
N THR A 372 -21.51 2.86 7.18
CA THR A 372 -22.89 3.16 7.56
C THR A 372 -23.39 4.23 6.62
N MET A 373 -24.12 3.79 5.59
CA MET A 373 -24.99 4.64 4.79
C MET A 373 -26.02 5.29 5.72
N ARG A 374 -26.10 6.61 5.69
CA ARG A 374 -27.36 7.33 5.90
C ARG A 374 -27.51 8.34 4.78
N LEU A 375 -28.61 8.19 4.06
CA LEU A 375 -29.26 9.18 3.21
C LEU A 375 -30.76 9.01 3.41
N PRO A 376 -31.59 10.03 3.13
CA PRO A 376 -31.29 11.46 3.05
C PRO A 376 -31.53 12.19 4.38
#